data_AF-R4KAD6-F1
#
_entry.id   AF-R4KAD6-F1
#
_cell.length_a   1.000
_cell.length_b   1.000
_cell.length_c   1.000
_cell.angle_alpha   90.00
_cell.angle_beta   90.00
_cell.angle_gamma   90.00
#
_symmetry.space_group_name_H-M   'P 1'
#
loop_
_entity.id
_entity.type
_entity.pdbx_description
1 polymer ?
#
loop_
_entity_poly.entity_id
_entity_poly.type
_entity_poly.pdbx_seq_one_letter_code
_entity_poly.pdbx_strand_id
1 'polypeptide(L)'
;MYRYYRHFKGNWYVVRSIGRDTDTIKSKVAYQTLYSNTEKNIKEGDEFYRDYDEFIVETDKEKYPNAEQKYRFMNVEELKKQLGEERVKEMVNNELFGGR
;
A
#
# COMPACT_ATOMS: atom_id res chain seq x y z
N MET A 1 5.21 15.82 0.77
CA MET A 1 4.45 15.13 1.84
C MET A 1 4.37 13.66 1.46
N TYR A 2 5.02 12.78 2.21
CA TYR A 2 4.95 11.33 1.98
C TYR A 2 3.56 10.82 2.38
N ARG A 3 2.94 9.99 1.54
CA ARG A 3 1.61 9.41 1.81
C ARG A 3 1.78 7.93 2.13
N TYR A 4 1.24 7.51 3.27
CA TYR A 4 1.22 6.12 3.71
C TYR A 4 0.06 5.38 3.04
N TYR A 5 0.36 4.22 2.47
CA TYR A 5 -0.61 3.34 1.82
C TYR A 5 -0.52 1.95 2.43
N ARG A 6 -1.66 1.28 2.49
CA ARG A 6 -1.75 -0.13 2.86
C ARG A 6 -2.21 -0.95 1.67
N HIS A 7 -1.48 -2.00 1.37
CA HIS A 7 -1.95 -3.02 0.44
C HIS A 7 -3.02 -3.88 1.13
N PHE A 8 -4.06 -4.28 0.41
CA PHE A 8 -5.19 -5.05 0.98
C PHE A 8 -4.77 -6.36 1.68
N LYS A 9 -3.57 -6.87 1.38
CA LYS A 9 -2.97 -8.05 2.03
C LYS A 9 -2.19 -7.77 3.33
N GLY A 10 -2.12 -6.53 3.81
CA GLY A 10 -1.56 -6.23 5.14
C GLY A 10 -0.31 -5.37 5.16
N ASN A 11 0.45 -5.33 4.07
CA ASN A 11 1.73 -4.62 4.08
C ASN A 11 1.55 -3.11 3.89
N TRP A 12 2.38 -2.35 4.58
CA TRP A 12 2.43 -0.90 4.51
C TRP A 12 3.57 -0.38 3.64
N TYR A 13 3.30 0.75 3.01
CA TYR A 13 4.18 1.41 2.05
C TYR A 13 4.10 2.93 2.18
N VAL A 14 5.15 3.60 1.69
CA VAL A 14 5.15 5.04 1.45
C VAL A 14 5.26 5.31 -0.03
N VAL A 15 4.30 6.04 -0.60
CA VAL A 15 4.44 6.53 -1.98
C VAL A 15 5.39 7.72 -1.98
N ARG A 16 6.45 7.62 -2.78
CA ARG A 16 7.49 8.65 -2.94
C ARG A 16 7.15 9.61 -4.07
N SER A 17 6.73 9.08 -5.21
CA SER A 17 6.39 9.87 -6.40
C SER A 17 5.51 9.10 -7.38
N ILE A 18 4.95 9.82 -8.34
CA ILE A 18 4.39 9.25 -9.56
C ILE A 18 5.28 9.76 -10.71
N GLY A 19 5.95 8.84 -11.39
CA GLY A 19 6.80 9.13 -12.53
C GLY A 19 6.15 8.72 -13.84
N ARG A 20 6.79 9.04 -14.96
CA ARG A 20 6.43 8.50 -16.28
C ARG A 20 7.55 7.60 -16.76
N ASP A 21 7.18 6.42 -17.23
CA ASP A 21 8.07 5.49 -17.90
C ASP A 21 8.54 6.12 -19.23
N THR A 22 9.85 6.13 -19.50
CA THR A 22 10.39 6.85 -20.67
C THR A 22 10.06 6.19 -22.00
N ASP A 23 9.86 4.87 -21.98
CA ASP A 23 9.64 4.09 -23.20
C ASP A 23 8.15 4.08 -23.58
N THR A 24 7.26 4.05 -22.59
CA THR A 24 5.81 3.94 -22.80
C THR A 24 5.03 5.21 -22.48
N ILE A 25 5.64 6.19 -21.83
CA ILE A 25 5.02 7.43 -21.31
C ILE A 25 3.90 7.18 -20.27
N LYS A 26 3.65 5.92 -19.90
CA LYS A 26 2.67 5.55 -18.89
C LYS A 26 3.14 5.95 -17.49
N SER A 27 2.18 6.33 -16.65
CA SER A 27 2.45 6.68 -15.26
C SER A 27 2.79 5.45 -14.44
N LYS A 28 3.83 5.55 -13.60
CA LYS A 28 4.22 4.54 -12.61
C LYS A 28 4.30 5.16 -11.22
N VAL A 29 3.86 4.42 -10.21
CA VAL A 29 3.97 4.79 -8.80
C VAL A 29 5.28 4.23 -8.26
N ALA A 30 6.14 5.09 -7.72
CA ALA A 30 7.32 4.70 -6.96
C ALA A 30 6.96 4.71 -5.47
N TYR A 31 7.12 3.56 -4.80
CA TYR A 31 6.75 3.39 -3.40
C TYR A 31 7.72 2.47 -2.67
N GLN A 32 7.89 2.73 -1.39
CA GLN A 32 8.89 2.08 -0.55
C GLN A 32 8.22 1.21 0.52
N THR A 33 8.80 0.05 0.83
CA THR A 33 8.32 -0.86 1.89
C THR A 33 8.54 -0.28 3.29
N LEU A 34 7.58 -0.55 4.18
CA LEU A 34 7.71 -0.33 5.62
C LEU A 34 7.77 -1.65 6.41
N TYR A 35 8.27 -2.72 5.76
CA TYR A 35 8.36 -4.05 6.34
C TYR A 35 9.53 -4.81 5.69
N SER A 36 9.98 -5.85 6.39
CA SER A 36 10.91 -6.84 5.85
C SER A 36 10.21 -8.19 5.67
N ASN A 37 10.62 -8.96 4.67
CA ASN A 37 10.17 -10.34 4.46
C ASN A 37 11.33 -11.19 3.93
N THR A 38 11.85 -12.07 4.79
CA THR A 38 13.02 -12.91 4.48
C THR A 38 12.76 -13.88 3.33
N GLU A 39 11.59 -14.53 3.30
CA GLU A 39 11.24 -15.51 2.27
C GLU A 39 11.22 -14.90 0.86
N LYS A 40 10.81 -13.63 0.76
CA LYS A 40 10.74 -12.87 -0.50
C LYS A 40 11.98 -12.00 -0.74
N ASN A 41 12.98 -12.08 0.13
CA ASN A 41 14.17 -11.23 0.11
C ASN A 41 13.84 -9.73 0.00
N ILE A 42 12.86 -9.29 0.79
CA ILE A 42 12.45 -7.88 0.88
C ILE A 42 12.99 -7.30 2.17
N LYS A 43 13.64 -6.13 2.09
CA LYS A 43 14.07 -5.34 3.24
C LYS A 43 13.15 -4.14 3.43
N GLU A 44 13.03 -3.69 4.66
CA GLU A 44 12.43 -2.38 4.94
C GLU A 44 13.23 -1.31 4.21
N GLY A 45 12.54 -0.47 3.45
CA GLY A 45 13.16 0.53 2.63
C GLY A 45 13.41 0.12 1.17
N ASP A 46 13.08 -1.10 0.75
CA ASP A 46 13.14 -1.46 -0.68
C ASP A 46 12.14 -0.63 -1.50
N GLU A 47 12.57 -0.19 -2.68
CA GLU A 47 11.73 0.57 -3.62
C GLU A 47 11.11 -0.34 -4.67
N PHE A 48 9.81 -0.15 -4.90
CA PHE A 48 9.05 -0.80 -5.94
C PHE A 48 8.43 0.22 -6.90
N TYR A 49 8.23 -0.24 -8.13
CA TYR A 49 7.59 0.50 -9.21
C TYR A 49 6.41 -0.31 -9.72
N ARG A 50 5.25 0.32 -9.86
CA ARG A 50 4.04 -0.31 -10.39
C ARG A 50 3.33 0.64 -11.32
N ASP A 51 2.72 0.09 -12.38
CA ASP A 51 1.85 0.87 -13.26
C ASP A 51 0.74 1.54 -12.46
N TYR A 52 0.46 2.80 -12.77
CA TYR A 52 -0.52 3.60 -12.03
C TYR A 52 -1.90 2.92 -12.02
N ASP A 53 -2.34 2.44 -13.18
CA ASP A 53 -3.65 1.80 -13.35
C ASP A 53 -3.77 0.51 -12.50
N GLU A 54 -2.67 -0.22 -12.28
CA GLU A 54 -2.65 -1.39 -11.40
C GLU A 54 -2.58 -1.04 -9.91
N PHE A 55 -2.11 0.17 -9.59
CA PHE A 55 -2.01 0.66 -8.22
C PHE A 55 -3.38 1.13 -7.71
N ILE A 56 -4.16 1.80 -8.56
CA ILE A 56 -5.47 2.37 -8.18
C ILE A 56 -6.65 1.42 -8.38
N VAL A 57 -6.41 0.19 -8.85
CA VAL A 57 -7.48 -0.76 -9.16
C VAL A 57 -8.22 -1.25 -7.90
N GLU A 58 -9.51 -1.54 -8.07
CA GLU A 58 -10.31 -2.19 -7.03
C GLU A 58 -9.74 -3.56 -6.65
N THR A 59 -9.96 -3.95 -5.39
CA THR A 59 -9.65 -5.30 -4.94
C THR A 59 -10.63 -6.27 -5.60
N ASP A 60 -10.08 -7.27 -6.29
CA ASP A 60 -10.85 -8.37 -6.86
C ASP A 60 -11.57 -9.15 -5.75
N LYS A 61 -12.87 -8.89 -5.57
CA LYS A 61 -13.68 -9.51 -4.52
C LYS A 61 -14.11 -10.94 -4.85
N GLU A 62 -14.08 -11.34 -6.12
CA GLU A 62 -14.31 -12.75 -6.48
C GLU A 62 -13.15 -13.61 -6.02
N LYS A 63 -11.92 -13.12 -6.24
CA LYS A 63 -10.70 -13.79 -5.79
C LYS A 63 -10.43 -13.62 -4.29
N TYR A 64 -10.79 -12.47 -3.72
CA TYR A 64 -10.55 -12.12 -2.33
C TYR A 64 -11.84 -11.64 -1.64
N PRO A 65 -12.81 -12.55 -1.39
CA PRO A 65 -14.12 -12.18 -0.85
C PRO A 65 -14.03 -11.52 0.54
N ASN A 66 -13.02 -11.89 1.32
CA ASN A 66 -12.82 -11.38 2.68
C ASN A 66 -11.91 -10.14 2.74
N ALA A 67 -11.44 -9.62 1.59
CA ALA A 67 -10.64 -8.41 1.62
C ALA A 67 -11.49 -7.24 2.11
N GLU A 68 -11.05 -6.53 3.14
CA GLU A 68 -11.81 -5.41 3.69
C GLU A 68 -11.70 -4.17 2.80
N GLN A 69 -10.51 -3.90 2.28
CA GLN A 69 -10.24 -2.72 1.45
C GLN A 69 -10.99 -2.77 0.10
N LYS A 70 -11.59 -1.64 -0.28
CA LYS A 70 -12.20 -1.46 -1.60
C LYS A 70 -11.16 -1.47 -2.71
N TYR A 71 -10.05 -0.76 -2.53
CA TYR A 71 -8.96 -0.68 -3.51
C TYR A 71 -7.72 -1.46 -3.06
N ARG A 72 -6.91 -1.91 -4.04
CA ARG A 72 -5.70 -2.70 -3.76
C ARG A 72 -4.74 -1.97 -2.83
N PHE A 73 -4.57 -0.67 -3.07
CA PHE A 73 -3.86 0.24 -2.19
C PHE A 73 -4.82 1.33 -1.76
N MET A 74 -4.86 1.61 -0.46
CA MET A 74 -5.61 2.73 0.10
C MET A 74 -4.68 3.53 1.01
N ASN A 75 -4.75 4.85 0.93
CA ASN A 75 -4.04 5.71 1.86
C ASN A 75 -4.76 5.75 3.22
N VAL A 76 -4.07 6.27 4.24
CA VAL A 76 -4.59 6.35 5.61
C VAL A 76 -5.93 7.10 5.69
N GLU A 77 -6.11 8.19 4.93
CA GLU A 77 -7.36 8.96 4.95
C GLU A 77 -8.53 8.15 4.35
N GLU A 78 -8.29 7.43 3.26
CA GLU A 78 -9.26 6.54 2.65
C GLU A 78 -9.63 5.37 3.56
N LEU A 79 -8.63 4.78 4.23
CA LEU A 79 -8.86 3.73 5.23
C LEU A 79 -9.70 4.27 6.39
N LYS A 80 -9.41 5.46 6.91
CA LYS A 80 -10.19 6.07 8.00
C LYS A 80 -11.65 6.29 7.59
N LYS A 81 -11.88 6.75 6.36
CA LYS A 81 -13.24 6.90 5.80
C LYS A 81 -13.97 5.57 5.69
N GLN A 82 -13.27 4.48 5.36
CA GLN A 82 -13.90 3.17 5.14
C GLN A 82 -14.08 2.35 6.44
N LEU A 83 -13.07 2.34 7.31
CA LEU A 83 -12.96 1.43 8.45
C LEU A 83 -13.17 2.12 9.80
N GLY A 84 -13.24 3.45 9.82
CA GLY A 84 -13.30 4.26 11.04
C GLY A 84 -11.92 4.61 11.58
N GLU A 85 -11.82 5.75 12.26
CA GLU A 85 -10.53 6.30 12.68
C GLU A 85 -9.82 5.47 13.75
N GLU A 86 -10.55 5.01 14.77
CA GLU A 86 -9.97 4.24 15.87
C GLU A 86 -9.39 2.91 15.40
N ARG A 87 -10.12 2.21 14.51
CA ARG A 87 -9.64 0.97 13.89
C ARG A 87 -8.35 1.19 13.11
N VAL A 88 -8.25 2.28 12.33
CA VAL A 88 -7.04 2.55 11.56
C VAL A 88 -5.87 2.95 12.47
N LYS A 89 -6.11 3.66 13.57
CA LYS A 89 -5.07 3.94 14.58
C LYS A 89 -4.53 2.65 15.17
N GLU A 90 -5.41 1.72 15.54
CA GLU A 90 -5.02 0.40 16.04
C GLU A 90 -4.19 -0.38 15.00
N MET A 91 -4.66 -0.44 13.74
CA MET A 91 -3.92 -1.09 12.66
C MET A 91 -2.51 -0.50 12.48
N VAL A 92 -2.39 0.83 12.45
CA VAL A 92 -1.09 1.51 12.35
C VAL A 92 -0.21 1.19 13.56
N ASN A 93 -0.74 1.28 14.77
CA ASN A 93 0.02 0.99 15.98
C ASN A 93 0.52 -0.45 16.00
N ASN A 94 -0.32 -1.42 15.66
CA ASN A 94 0.03 -2.84 15.72
C ASN A 94 0.95 -3.26 14.56
N GLU A 95 0.65 -2.82 13.33
CA GLU A 95 1.31 -3.30 12.11
C GLU A 95 2.58 -2.52 11.76
N LEU A 96 2.69 -1.23 12.12
CA LEU A 96 3.88 -0.40 11.84
C LEU A 96 4.79 -0.20 13.05
N PHE A 97 4.24 -0.19 14.27
CA PHE A 97 5.00 0.15 15.48
C PHE A 97 5.04 -0.98 16.52
N GLY A 98 4.10 -1.93 16.48
CA GLY A 98 3.91 -2.95 17.50
C GLY A 98 4.88 -4.14 17.42
N GLY A 99 5.80 -4.14 16.45
CA GLY A 99 6.79 -5.20 16.23
C GLY A 99 8.25 -4.78 16.48
N ARG A 100 8.49 -3.67 17.19
CA ARG A 100 9.84 -3.27 17.63
C ARG A 100 10.03 -3.53 19.12
#